data_AF-A0A554JFZ5-F1
#
_entry.id   AF-A0A554JFZ5-F1
#
_cell.length_a   1.000
_cell.length_b   1.000
_cell.length_c   1.000
_cell.angle_alpha   90.00
_cell.angle_beta   90.00
_cell.angle_gamma   90.00
#
_symmetry.space_group_name_H-M   'P 1'
#
loop_
_entity.id
_entity.type
_entity.pdbx_description
1 polymer ?
#
loop_
_entity_poly.entity_id
_entity_poly.type
_entity_poly.pdbx_seq_one_letter_code
_entity_poly.pdbx_strand_id
1 'polypeptide(L)'
;ENFAELVFLFSEGKISNQTAKETLVEMFRSGSDPSEIINTRGLWQQQDNNALADIARHTIHTYRKEADAYRKGKDALLQFFVGQMMKESRGTINPQKAQEVLKDLLRQESGANVK
;
A
#
# COMPACT_ATOMS: atom_id res chain seq x y z
N GLU A 1 -9.82 -0.59 27.30
CA GLU A 1 -9.34 0.63 26.60
C GLU A 1 -8.71 0.28 25.27
N ASN A 2 -7.81 -0.70 25.20
CA ASN A 2 -7.06 -1.10 24.00
C ASN A 2 -7.94 -1.39 22.75
N PHE A 3 -9.13 -2.00 22.90
CA PHE A 3 -10.01 -2.23 21.74
C PHE A 3 -10.58 -0.91 21.17
N ALA A 4 -10.95 0.05 22.03
CA ALA A 4 -11.43 1.35 21.59
C ALA A 4 -10.33 2.13 20.86
N GLU A 5 -9.09 2.01 21.31
CA GLU A 5 -7.94 2.59 20.62
C GLU A 5 -7.73 1.95 19.24
N LEU A 6 -7.76 0.63 19.12
CA LEU A 6 -7.66 -0.03 17.81
C LEU A 6 -8.74 0.46 16.83
N VAL A 7 -9.99 0.57 17.30
CA VAL A 7 -11.10 1.09 16.50
C VAL A 7 -10.85 2.55 16.10
N PHE A 8 -10.33 3.38 17.03
CA PHE A 8 -9.98 4.76 16.74
C PHE A 8 -8.90 4.87 15.66
N LEU A 9 -7.78 4.14 15.81
CA LEU A 9 -6.69 4.12 14.83
C LEU A 9 -7.16 3.67 13.44
N PHE A 10 -8.04 2.68 13.38
CA PHE A 10 -8.65 2.24 12.13
C PHE A 10 -9.58 3.31 11.53
N SER A 11 -10.44 3.93 12.36
CA SER A 11 -11.37 4.97 11.89
C SER A 11 -10.66 6.23 11.36
N GLU A 12 -9.50 6.56 11.94
CA GLU A 12 -8.64 7.67 11.51
C GLU A 12 -7.82 7.34 10.24
N GLY A 13 -7.95 6.12 9.70
CA GLY A 13 -7.16 5.68 8.54
C GLY A 13 -5.66 5.61 8.81
N LYS A 14 -5.26 5.44 10.08
CA LYS A 14 -3.86 5.27 10.48
C LYS A 14 -3.37 3.85 10.27
N ILE A 15 -4.27 2.88 10.12
CA ILE A 15 -3.97 1.49 9.83
C ILE A 15 -4.97 0.92 8.82
N SER A 16 -4.54 -0.07 8.05
CA SER A 16 -5.40 -0.77 7.09
C SER A 16 -6.29 -1.82 7.76
N ASN A 17 -7.28 -2.32 7.02
CA ASN A 17 -8.11 -3.44 7.46
C ASN A 17 -7.30 -4.71 7.77
N GLN A 18 -6.21 -4.94 7.02
CA GLN A 18 -5.32 -6.06 7.29
C GLN A 18 -4.58 -5.87 8.62
N THR A 19 -3.94 -4.71 8.80
CA THR A 19 -3.27 -4.36 10.06
C THR A 19 -4.22 -4.43 11.25
N ALA A 20 -5.45 -3.92 11.12
CA ALA A 20 -6.44 -3.95 12.19
C ALA A 20 -6.79 -5.39 12.62
N LYS A 21 -7.00 -6.29 11.66
CA LYS A 21 -7.27 -7.71 11.94
C LYS A 21 -6.08 -8.41 12.60
N GLU A 22 -4.88 -8.20 12.06
CA GLU A 22 -3.66 -8.81 12.61
C GLU A 22 -3.36 -8.31 14.02
N THR A 23 -3.55 -7.00 14.25
CA THR A 23 -3.37 -6.37 15.57
C THR A 23 -4.40 -6.89 16.55
N LEU A 24 -5.68 -7.01 16.17
CA LEU A 24 -6.72 -7.57 17.03
C LEU A 24 -6.40 -8.99 17.51
N VAL A 25 -5.91 -9.85 16.60
CA VAL A 25 -5.50 -11.22 16.95
C VAL A 25 -4.33 -11.22 17.93
N GLU A 26 -3.35 -10.33 17.74
CA GLU A 26 -2.19 -10.23 18.63
C GLU A 26 -2.57 -9.68 20.02
N MET A 27 -3.43 -8.66 20.07
CA MET A 27 -3.99 -8.12 21.32
C MET A 27 -4.70 -9.22 22.11
N PHE A 28 -5.50 -10.05 21.44
CA PHE A 28 -6.20 -11.15 22.08
C PHE A 28 -5.25 -12.21 22.67
N ARG A 29 -4.10 -12.44 22.02
CA ARG A 29 -3.12 -13.45 22.46
C ARG A 29 -2.20 -12.95 23.57
N SER A 30 -1.76 -11.70 23.49
CA SER A 30 -0.70 -11.15 24.34
C SER A 30 -1.21 -10.20 25.43
N GLY A 31 -2.39 -9.60 25.24
CA GLY A 31 -2.87 -8.48 26.05
C GLY A 31 -2.17 -7.14 25.74
N SER A 32 -1.29 -7.09 24.75
CA SER A 32 -0.51 -5.90 24.42
C SER A 32 -1.38 -4.77 23.85
N ASP A 33 -0.81 -3.57 23.88
CA ASP A 33 -1.41 -2.37 23.32
C ASP A 33 -1.38 -2.38 21.77
N PRO A 34 -2.47 -1.96 21.08
CA PRO A 34 -2.49 -1.91 19.62
C PRO A 34 -1.38 -1.01 19.05
N SER A 35 -1.14 0.18 19.60
CA SER A 35 -0.14 1.11 19.10
C SER A 35 1.27 0.53 19.24
N GLU A 36 1.55 -0.21 20.32
CA GLU A 36 2.82 -0.93 20.49
C GLU A 36 3.01 -2.03 19.44
N ILE A 37 1.98 -2.85 19.19
CA ILE A 37 2.01 -3.91 18.17
C ILE A 37 2.25 -3.31 16.78
N ILE A 38 1.49 -2.27 16.42
CA ILE A 38 1.56 -1.60 15.11
C ILE A 38 2.94 -0.97 14.93
N ASN A 39 3.45 -0.27 15.94
CA ASN A 39 4.74 0.40 15.86
C ASN A 39 5.89 -0.60 15.73
N THR A 40 5.91 -1.64 16.57
CA THR A 40 6.96 -2.67 16.57
C THR A 40 7.02 -3.44 15.25
N ARG A 41 5.87 -3.59 14.58
CA ARG A 41 5.77 -4.29 13.28
C ARG A 41 5.86 -3.36 12.07
N GLY A 42 5.94 -2.05 12.29
CA GLY A 42 5.99 -1.04 11.22
C GLY A 42 4.72 -1.03 10.36
N LEU A 43 3.55 -1.22 10.95
CA LEU A 43 2.27 -1.41 10.24
C LEU A 43 1.41 -0.15 10.11
N TRP A 44 1.97 1.01 10.46
CA TRP A 44 1.32 2.31 10.24
C TRP A 44 1.08 2.57 8.76
N GLN A 45 -0.06 3.14 8.43
CA GLN A 45 -0.41 3.47 7.05
C GLN A 45 0.54 4.56 6.52
N GLN A 46 1.18 4.29 5.39
CA GLN A 46 2.09 5.23 4.73
C GLN A 46 1.31 6.43 4.21
N GLN A 47 1.73 7.64 4.61
CA GLN A 47 1.12 8.90 4.21
C GLN A 47 2.03 9.75 3.32
N ASP A 48 3.34 9.46 3.28
CA ASP A 48 4.29 10.19 2.46
C ASP A 48 4.15 9.80 0.98
N ASN A 49 3.73 10.77 0.17
CA ASN A 49 3.58 10.62 -1.27
C ASN A 49 4.91 10.30 -1.98
N ASN A 50 6.05 10.76 -1.46
CA ASN A 50 7.35 10.47 -2.05
C ASN A 50 7.70 9.00 -1.86
N ALA A 51 7.54 8.47 -0.65
CA ALA A 51 7.74 7.06 -0.35
C ALA A 51 6.80 6.16 -1.19
N LEU A 52 5.54 6.57 -1.37
CA LEU A 52 4.59 5.87 -2.25
C LEU A 52 5.05 5.84 -3.71
N ALA A 53 5.54 6.98 -4.22
CA ALA A 53 6.05 7.09 -5.58
C ALA A 53 7.32 6.25 -5.79
N ASP A 54 8.20 6.17 -4.80
CA ASP A 54 9.41 5.34 -4.86
C ASP A 54 9.07 3.85 -4.91
N ILE A 55 8.13 3.40 -4.07
CA ILE A 55 7.63 2.01 -4.09
C ILE A 55 6.98 1.73 -5.44
N ALA A 56 6.12 2.63 -5.93
CA ALA A 56 5.47 2.46 -7.23
C ALA A 56 6.49 2.36 -8.38
N ARG A 57 7.51 3.23 -8.42
CA ARG A 57 8.61 3.14 -9.41
C ARG A 57 9.36 1.82 -9.30
N HIS A 58 9.65 1.36 -8.08
CA HIS A 58 10.27 0.06 -7.86
C HIS A 58 9.40 -1.09 -8.40
N THR A 59 8.10 -1.11 -8.06
CA THR A 59 7.17 -2.14 -8.53
C THR A 59 7.06 -2.13 -10.06
N ILE A 60 6.93 -0.95 -10.70
CA ILE A 60 6.90 -0.82 -12.17
C ILE A 60 8.19 -1.36 -12.79
N HIS A 61 9.34 -1.04 -12.21
CA HIS A 61 10.64 -1.51 -12.68
C HIS A 61 10.81 -3.03 -12.52
N THR A 62 10.29 -3.61 -11.45
CA THR A 62 10.31 -5.06 -11.21
C THR A 62 9.42 -5.80 -12.21
N TYR A 63 8.29 -5.22 -12.60
CA TYR A 63 7.30 -5.80 -13.51
C TYR A 63 7.22 -5.05 -14.84
N ARG A 64 8.38 -4.86 -15.50
CA ARG A 64 8.49 -4.13 -16.78
C ARG A 64 7.60 -4.69 -17.89
N LYS A 65 7.45 -6.02 -17.98
CA LYS A 65 6.62 -6.65 -19.03
C LYS A 65 5.15 -6.28 -18.88
N GLU A 66 4.66 -6.27 -17.65
CA GLU A 66 3.31 -5.88 -17.28
C GLU A 66 3.12 -4.37 -17.49
N ALA A 67 4.15 -3.57 -17.21
CA ALA A 67 4.10 -2.13 -17.44
C ALA A 67 3.94 -1.84 -18.93
N ASP A 68 4.73 -2.48 -19.79
CA ASP A 68 4.61 -2.33 -21.25
C ASP A 68 3.26 -2.83 -21.77
N ALA A 69 2.73 -3.92 -21.20
CA ALA A 69 1.43 -4.43 -21.58
C ALA A 69 0.29 -3.49 -21.15
N TYR A 70 0.40 -2.86 -19.97
CA TYR A 70 -0.53 -1.82 -19.51
C TYR A 70 -0.53 -0.64 -20.49
N ARG A 71 0.65 -0.16 -20.89
CA ARG A 71 0.80 0.93 -21.87
C ARG A 71 0.21 0.62 -23.24
N LYS A 72 0.14 -0.67 -23.60
CA LYS A 72 -0.51 -1.16 -24.83
C LYS A 72 -2.04 -1.32 -24.69
N GLY A 73 -2.64 -0.81 -23.61
CA GLY A 73 -4.09 -0.81 -23.39
C GLY A 73 -4.62 -1.97 -22.54
N LYS A 74 -3.76 -2.76 -21.89
CA LYS A 74 -4.21 -3.75 -20.90
C LYS A 74 -4.47 -3.11 -19.55
N ASP A 75 -5.49 -2.26 -19.47
CA ASP A 75 -5.82 -1.46 -18.29
C ASP A 75 -6.05 -2.29 -17.02
N ALA A 76 -6.49 -3.56 -17.17
CA ALA A 76 -6.67 -4.50 -16.06
C ALA A 76 -5.38 -4.76 -15.25
N LEU A 77 -4.21 -4.54 -15.84
CA LEU A 77 -2.92 -4.70 -15.14
C LEU A 77 -2.70 -3.65 -14.04
N LEU A 78 -3.46 -2.55 -14.03
CA LEU A 78 -3.40 -1.61 -12.92
C LEU A 78 -3.69 -2.27 -11.57
N GLN A 79 -4.69 -3.16 -11.51
CA GLN A 79 -5.03 -3.87 -10.27
C GLN A 79 -3.95 -4.88 -9.87
N PHE A 80 -3.22 -5.44 -10.84
CA PHE A 80 -2.04 -6.24 -10.55
C PHE A 80 -0.96 -5.40 -9.85
N PHE A 81 -0.64 -4.21 -10.36
CA PHE A 81 0.34 -3.32 -9.74
C PHE A 81 -0.07 -2.86 -8.34
N VAL A 82 -1.35 -2.51 -8.16
CA VAL A 82 -1.89 -2.17 -6.83
C VAL A 82 -1.68 -3.33 -5.86
N GLY A 83 -2.00 -4.56 -6.28
CA GLY A 83 -1.78 -5.76 -5.48
C GLY A 83 -0.32 -5.99 -5.10
N GLN A 84 0.61 -5.76 -6.03
CA GLN A 84 2.05 -5.90 -5.75
C GLN A 84 2.54 -4.83 -4.75
N MET A 85 2.17 -3.56 -4.94
CA MET A 85 2.50 -2.50 -3.97
C MET A 85 1.94 -2.80 -2.58
N MET A 86 0.71 -3.28 -2.48
CA MET A 86 0.11 -3.65 -1.20
C MET A 86 0.86 -4.82 -0.54
N LYS A 87 1.29 -5.81 -1.33
CA LYS A 87 2.07 -6.94 -0.82
C LYS A 87 3.45 -6.52 -0.33
N GLU A 88 4.18 -5.73 -1.11
CA GLU A 88 5.51 -5.23 -0.77
C GLU A 88 5.48 -4.37 0.51
N SER A 89 4.43 -3.57 0.66
CA SER A 89 4.21 -2.71 1.82
C SER A 89 3.55 -3.38 3.02
N ARG A 90 3.25 -4.70 2.95
CA ARG A 90 2.52 -5.44 4.01
C ARG A 90 1.18 -4.78 4.39
N GLY A 91 0.47 -4.25 3.41
CA GLY A 91 -0.83 -3.61 3.62
C GLY A 91 -0.75 -2.24 4.30
N THR A 92 0.43 -1.62 4.40
CA THR A 92 0.58 -0.25 4.93
C THR A 92 0.23 0.82 3.90
N ILE A 93 0.03 0.46 2.63
CA ILE A 93 -0.40 1.40 1.60
C ILE A 93 -1.92 1.32 1.40
N ASN A 94 -2.55 2.48 1.31
CA ASN A 94 -3.94 2.60 0.92
C ASN A 94 -4.13 2.26 -0.57
N PRO A 95 -5.09 1.38 -0.94
CA PRO A 95 -5.26 0.93 -2.32
C PRO A 95 -5.67 2.06 -3.28
N GLN A 96 -6.46 3.02 -2.83
CA GLN A 96 -6.84 4.18 -3.64
C GLN A 96 -5.61 5.03 -3.96
N LYS A 97 -4.79 5.35 -2.94
CA LYS A 97 -3.53 6.09 -3.14
C LYS A 97 -2.55 5.34 -4.03
N ALA A 98 -2.38 4.03 -3.85
CA ALA A 98 -1.54 3.22 -4.74
C ALA A 98 -2.02 3.32 -6.19
N GLN A 99 -3.32 3.21 -6.40
CA GLN A 99 -3.91 3.29 -7.74
C GLN A 99 -3.68 4.66 -8.39
N GLU A 100 -3.83 5.75 -7.64
CA GLU A 100 -3.57 7.13 -8.11
C GLU A 100 -2.10 7.28 -8.56
N VAL A 101 -1.16 6.97 -7.67
CA VAL A 101 0.28 7.08 -7.94
C VAL A 101 0.71 6.20 -9.12
N LEU A 102 0.20 4.98 -9.20
CA LEU A 102 0.49 4.06 -10.31
C LEU A 102 -0.04 4.57 -11.64
N LYS A 103 -1.28 5.10 -11.67
CA LYS A 103 -1.86 5.66 -12.90
C LYS A 103 -1.00 6.81 -13.42
N ASP A 104 -0.54 7.69 -12.53
CA ASP A 104 0.28 8.83 -12.92
C ASP A 104 1.63 8.39 -13.49
N LEU A 105 2.33 7.48 -12.80
CA LEU A 105 3.66 7.02 -13.22
C LEU A 105 3.63 6.17 -14.49
N LEU A 106 2.68 5.23 -14.61
CA LEU A 106 2.56 4.38 -15.81
C LEU A 106 2.22 5.18 -17.07
N ARG A 107 1.47 6.29 -16.92
CA ARG A 107 1.15 7.22 -18.02
C ARG A 107 2.34 8.10 -18.38
N GLN A 108 3.08 8.63 -17.41
CA GLN A 108 4.23 9.50 -17.65
C GLN A 108 5.39 8.79 -18.37
N GLU A 109 5.71 7.55 -18.00
CA GLU A 109 6.78 6.79 -18.67
C GLU A 109 6.45 6.42 -20.13
N SER A 110 5.16 6.46 -20.53
CA SER A 110 4.76 6.23 -21.92
C SER A 110 5.17 7.38 -22.86
N GLY A 111 5.31 8.60 -22.32
CA GLY A 111 5.72 9.79 -23.10
C GLY A 111 7.23 9.97 -23.21
N ALA A 112 8.02 9.31 -22.37
CA ALA A 112 9.48 9.48 -22.33
C ALA A 112 10.23 8.66 -23.40
N ASN A 113 9.55 7.76 -24.13
CA ASN A 113 10.16 6.88 -25.13
C ASN A 113 9.84 7.29 -26.60
N VAL A 114 9.48 8.57 -26.81
CA VAL A 114 9.22 9.17 -28.16
C VAL A 114 10.21 10.31 -28.44
N LYS A 115 11.46 10.20 -27.98
CA LYS A 115 12.56 11.04 -28.46
C LYS A 115 13.79 10.21 -28.76
#